data_AF-A0A835SKQ5-F1
#
_entry.id   AF-A0A835SKQ5-F1
#
_cell.length_a   1.000
_cell.length_b   1.000
_cell.length_c   1.000
_cell.angle_alpha   90.00
_cell.angle_beta   90.00
_cell.angle_gamma   90.00
#
_symmetry.space_group_name_H-M   'P 1'
#
loop_
_entity.id
_entity.type
_entity.pdbx_description
1 polymer ?
#
loop_
_entity_poly.entity_id
_entity_poly.type
_entity_poly.pdbx_seq_one_letter_code
_entity_poly.pdbx_strand_id
1 'polypeptide(L)'
;MSEQNKSLLALGIPFSALVSVIFGLMILSFPIGAYVVFNSSIEDKINYDYPLTGNDVFPVDVNFEIPFEFQLGDIFIFVWCIFIILFTIAMLGPKKNFLKSLSPLMTEGKYDLNSNYLVSIVKWFSILIVISILIDFIQESVGVPTEPPEAKNLLLQFFDVTTAPIIEEIGFRVFLIGLPLFLVYSHKASFLVFLKSLWNPTENLHIFETKKALILIILVGIFFGAAHIFSGEPWTGGKFAQASASGIILGWVYLKHGLVSAILVHWSTNYFIFSYIYFLADINEISIQNAFSHSLTNTFEILLIISGVLSIGLLLLNYLNKKKEEKIDSSMSDPQEKLDNFDVP
;
A
#
# COMPACT_ATOMS: atom_id res chain seq x y z
N MET A 1 -29.98 7.36 -17.40
CA MET A 1 -28.76 7.38 -16.57
C MET A 1 -28.44 8.84 -16.26
N SER A 2 -28.26 9.21 -14.98
CA SER A 2 -27.90 10.59 -14.61
C SER A 2 -26.54 10.98 -15.24
N GLU A 3 -26.30 12.27 -15.47
CA GLU A 3 -24.99 12.78 -15.93
C GLU A 3 -23.85 12.33 -14.99
N GLN A 4 -24.12 12.25 -13.68
CA GLN A 4 -23.17 11.77 -12.66
C GLN A 4 -22.75 10.31 -12.92
N ASN A 5 -23.71 9.45 -13.25
CA ASN A 5 -23.42 8.05 -13.56
C ASN A 5 -22.65 7.91 -14.88
N LYS A 6 -22.82 8.83 -15.84
CA LYS A 6 -22.04 8.82 -17.09
C LYS A 6 -20.57 9.15 -16.84
N SER A 7 -20.26 10.18 -16.06
CA SER A 7 -18.86 10.56 -15.76
C SER A 7 -18.15 9.49 -14.93
N LEU A 8 -18.82 8.89 -13.95
CA LEU A 8 -18.27 7.78 -13.17
C LEU A 8 -18.03 6.54 -14.04
N LEU A 9 -18.93 6.24 -14.97
CA LEU A 9 -18.76 5.14 -15.92
C LEU A 9 -17.59 5.38 -16.88
N ALA A 10 -17.44 6.61 -17.39
CA ALA A 10 -16.38 6.99 -18.32
C ALA A 10 -14.97 6.80 -17.74
N LEU A 11 -14.78 7.08 -16.44
CA LEU A 11 -13.51 6.81 -15.74
C LEU A 11 -13.45 5.38 -15.19
N GLY A 12 -14.58 4.80 -14.81
CA GLY A 12 -14.67 3.48 -14.18
C GLY A 12 -14.28 2.33 -15.09
N ILE A 13 -14.65 2.39 -16.38
CA ILE A 13 -14.28 1.38 -17.38
C ILE A 13 -12.75 1.28 -17.57
N PRO A 14 -12.03 2.36 -17.96
CA PRO A 14 -10.58 2.28 -18.16
C PRO A 14 -9.84 1.96 -16.84
N PHE A 15 -10.32 2.46 -15.70
CA PHE A 15 -9.78 2.09 -14.41
C PHE A 15 -9.92 0.59 -14.12
N SER A 16 -11.09 0.00 -14.37
CA SER A 16 -11.31 -1.44 -14.14
C SER A 16 -10.42 -2.32 -15.02
N ALA A 17 -10.20 -1.91 -16.26
CA ALA A 17 -9.28 -2.58 -17.17
C ALA A 17 -7.84 -2.52 -16.65
N LEU A 18 -7.36 -1.35 -16.24
CA LEU A 18 -6.01 -1.18 -15.68
C LEU A 18 -5.82 -1.95 -14.38
N VAL A 19 -6.80 -1.95 -13.49
CA VAL A 19 -6.77 -2.74 -12.25
C VAL A 19 -6.65 -4.23 -12.56
N SER A 20 -7.31 -4.72 -13.61
CA SER A 20 -7.21 -6.11 -14.05
C SER A 20 -5.83 -6.46 -14.62
N VAL A 21 -5.24 -5.54 -15.41
CA VAL A 21 -3.87 -5.72 -15.94
C VAL A 21 -2.85 -5.71 -14.81
N ILE A 22 -2.89 -4.73 -13.91
CA ILE A 22 -1.99 -4.63 -12.75
C ILE A 22 -2.13 -5.87 -11.87
N PHE A 23 -3.36 -6.33 -11.63
CA PHE A 23 -3.59 -7.59 -10.92
C PHE A 23 -2.88 -8.79 -11.57
N GLY A 24 -2.96 -8.93 -12.90
CA GLY A 24 -2.23 -9.97 -13.62
C GLY A 24 -0.70 -9.86 -13.43
N LEU A 25 -0.16 -8.65 -13.48
CA LEU A 25 1.26 -8.39 -13.21
C LEU A 25 1.64 -8.75 -11.76
N MET A 26 0.79 -8.39 -10.78
CA MET A 26 1.04 -8.75 -9.38
C MET A 26 1.03 -10.27 -9.13
N ILE A 27 0.23 -11.04 -9.88
CA ILE A 27 0.30 -12.50 -9.82
C ILE A 27 1.63 -12.99 -10.40
N LEU A 28 2.04 -12.45 -11.56
CA LEU A 28 3.26 -12.86 -12.24
C LEU A 28 4.53 -12.50 -11.45
N SER A 29 4.50 -11.47 -10.59
CA SER A 29 5.67 -11.14 -9.76
C SER A 29 6.02 -12.22 -8.73
N PHE A 30 5.07 -13.06 -8.30
CA PHE A 30 5.35 -14.16 -7.36
C PHE A 30 6.37 -15.17 -7.92
N PRO A 31 6.13 -15.83 -9.08
CA PRO A 31 7.12 -16.72 -9.67
C PRO A 31 8.38 -15.98 -10.16
N ILE A 32 8.25 -14.71 -10.59
CA ILE A 32 9.42 -13.91 -11.02
C ILE A 32 10.37 -13.64 -9.84
N GLY A 33 9.88 -13.19 -8.70
CA GLY A 33 10.74 -12.98 -7.53
C GLY A 33 11.34 -14.28 -6.99
N ALA A 34 10.63 -15.41 -7.09
CA ALA A 34 11.21 -16.72 -6.79
C ALA A 34 12.33 -17.09 -7.78
N TYR A 35 12.17 -16.79 -9.07
CA TYR A 35 13.25 -16.94 -10.04
C TYR A 35 14.46 -16.09 -9.66
N VAL A 36 14.26 -14.81 -9.29
CA VAL A 36 15.33 -13.91 -8.87
C VAL A 36 16.15 -14.52 -7.72
N VAL A 37 15.50 -15.12 -6.72
CA VAL A 37 16.22 -15.70 -5.57
C VAL A 37 16.92 -17.02 -5.88
N PHE A 38 16.26 -17.91 -6.62
CA PHE A 38 16.74 -19.30 -6.75
C PHE A 38 17.50 -19.59 -8.04
N ASN A 39 17.38 -18.74 -9.06
CA ASN A 39 17.89 -19.03 -10.40
C ASN A 39 18.66 -17.88 -11.05
N SER A 40 18.55 -16.64 -10.55
CA SER A 40 19.30 -15.53 -11.13
C SER A 40 20.79 -15.68 -10.90
N SER A 41 21.57 -15.15 -11.84
CA SER A 41 23.02 -15.00 -11.73
C SER A 41 23.39 -13.52 -11.57
N ILE A 42 22.48 -12.73 -11.00
CA ILE A 42 22.63 -11.28 -10.80
C ILE A 42 23.87 -10.94 -9.99
N GLU A 43 24.33 -11.86 -9.14
CA GLU A 43 25.55 -11.68 -8.38
C GLU A 43 26.28 -13.00 -8.11
N ASP A 44 27.58 -13.02 -8.42
CA ASP A 44 28.40 -14.24 -8.40
C ASP A 44 28.78 -14.73 -6.98
N LYS A 45 28.53 -13.93 -5.93
CA LYS A 45 29.09 -14.16 -4.59
C LYS A 45 28.11 -14.73 -3.56
N ILE A 46 26.82 -14.45 -3.71
CA ILE A 46 25.78 -14.84 -2.75
C ILE A 46 24.62 -15.48 -3.53
N ASN A 47 24.13 -16.60 -3.02
CA ASN A 47 22.99 -17.33 -3.56
C ASN A 47 21.98 -17.66 -2.45
N TYR A 48 20.92 -18.40 -2.79
CA TYR A 48 19.87 -18.76 -1.85
C TYR A 48 20.35 -19.60 -0.64
N ASP A 49 21.50 -20.27 -0.73
CA ASP A 49 22.08 -21.06 0.37
C ASP A 49 22.84 -20.21 1.39
N TYR A 50 22.92 -18.90 1.19
CA TYR A 50 23.65 -17.98 2.05
C TYR A 50 23.09 -17.99 3.48
N PRO A 51 23.94 -18.24 4.49
CA PRO A 51 23.51 -18.31 5.88
C PRO A 51 23.16 -16.93 6.41
N LEU A 52 21.99 -16.80 7.04
CA LEU A 52 21.53 -15.59 7.69
C LEU A 52 21.70 -15.71 9.21
N THR A 53 22.21 -14.65 9.83
CA THR A 53 22.25 -14.50 11.29
C THR A 53 21.03 -13.73 11.78
N GLY A 54 20.75 -13.76 13.09
CA GLY A 54 19.59 -13.08 13.67
C GLY A 54 19.51 -11.58 13.35
N ASN A 55 20.67 -10.92 13.20
CA ASN A 55 20.78 -9.50 12.88
C ASN A 55 20.49 -9.20 11.39
N ASP A 56 20.63 -10.20 10.51
CA ASP A 56 20.30 -10.05 9.08
C ASP A 56 18.79 -10.11 8.82
N VAL A 57 18.01 -10.60 9.80
CA VAL A 57 16.55 -10.79 9.68
C VAL A 57 15.76 -9.68 10.37
N PHE A 58 16.33 -9.05 11.40
CA PHE A 58 15.67 -7.99 12.16
C PHE A 58 16.52 -6.70 12.15
N PRO A 59 15.97 -5.56 11.69
CA PRO A 59 16.71 -4.29 11.60
C PRO A 59 17.01 -3.63 12.96
N VAL A 60 16.70 -4.29 14.07
CA VAL A 60 17.07 -3.86 15.42
C VAL A 60 18.19 -4.79 15.86
N ASP A 61 19.29 -4.25 16.38
CA ASP A 61 20.40 -4.97 17.03
C ASP A 61 19.92 -5.71 18.29
N VAL A 62 19.01 -6.66 18.11
CA VAL A 62 18.63 -7.62 19.12
C VAL A 62 19.60 -8.77 18.93
N ASN A 63 20.61 -8.88 19.80
CA ASN A 63 21.51 -10.03 19.89
C ASN A 63 20.70 -11.27 20.31
N PHE A 64 19.84 -11.74 19.43
CA PHE A 64 19.03 -12.93 19.59
C PHE A 64 19.72 -14.01 18.77
N GLU A 65 20.57 -14.78 19.44
CA GLU A 65 21.17 -15.99 18.87
C GLU A 65 20.06 -17.01 18.66
N ILE A 66 19.50 -17.06 17.46
CA ILE A 66 18.57 -18.10 17.07
C ILE A 66 19.40 -19.39 16.96
N PRO A 67 19.04 -20.49 17.66
CA PRO A 67 19.83 -21.73 17.69
C PRO A 67 19.75 -22.54 16.38
N PHE A 68 19.27 -21.93 15.29
CA PHE A 68 19.10 -22.53 13.98
C PHE A 68 19.75 -21.61 12.93
N GLU A 69 20.60 -22.17 12.08
CA GLU A 69 21.11 -21.47 10.89
C GLU A 69 20.03 -21.53 9.81
N PHE A 70 19.43 -20.39 9.49
CA PHE A 70 18.49 -20.28 8.38
C PHE A 70 19.23 -19.80 7.14
N GLN A 71 18.92 -20.38 5.98
CA GLN A 71 19.42 -19.87 4.71
C GLN A 71 18.49 -18.76 4.18
N LEU A 72 19.03 -17.90 3.32
CA LEU A 72 18.27 -16.85 2.65
C LEU A 72 17.03 -17.39 1.95
N GLY A 73 17.18 -18.51 1.23
CA GLY A 73 16.09 -19.19 0.53
C GLY A 73 14.97 -19.66 1.46
N ASP A 74 15.31 -20.14 2.67
CA ASP A 74 14.33 -20.64 3.64
C ASP A 74 13.42 -19.51 4.13
N ILE A 75 14.03 -18.41 4.56
CA ILE A 75 13.28 -17.25 5.08
C ILE A 75 12.51 -16.59 3.93
N PHE A 76 13.11 -16.51 2.74
CA PHE A 76 12.43 -15.99 1.56
C PHE A 76 11.16 -16.78 1.26
N ILE A 77 11.20 -18.12 1.22
CA ILE A 77 10.01 -18.95 0.96
C ILE A 77 8.96 -18.77 2.06
N PHE A 78 9.37 -18.67 3.32
CA PHE A 78 8.45 -18.40 4.41
C PHE A 78 7.70 -17.07 4.22
N VAL A 79 8.43 -15.99 3.93
CA VAL A 79 7.86 -14.65 3.68
C VAL A 79 7.01 -14.63 2.41
N TRP A 80 7.48 -15.29 1.34
CA TRP A 80 6.76 -15.45 0.08
C TRP A 80 5.41 -16.16 0.28
N CYS A 81 5.38 -17.23 1.07
CA CYS A 81 4.15 -17.93 1.46
C CYS A 81 3.18 -17.02 2.24
N ILE A 82 3.69 -16.18 3.15
CA ILE A 82 2.87 -15.18 3.86
C ILE A 82 2.21 -14.24 2.85
N PHE A 83 2.97 -13.69 1.89
CA PHE A 83 2.40 -12.80 0.88
C PHE A 83 1.38 -13.49 0.00
N ILE A 84 1.56 -14.76 -0.38
CA ILE A 84 0.53 -15.52 -1.11
C ILE A 84 -0.77 -15.62 -0.31
N ILE A 85 -0.67 -15.93 0.99
CA ILE A 85 -1.85 -16.02 1.86
C ILE A 85 -2.55 -14.66 1.95
N LEU A 86 -1.81 -13.58 2.19
CA LEU A 86 -2.36 -12.23 2.26
C LEU A 86 -2.99 -11.81 0.93
N PHE A 87 -2.33 -12.10 -0.20
CA PHE A 87 -2.83 -11.80 -1.53
C PHE A 87 -4.11 -12.57 -1.85
N THR A 88 -4.17 -13.85 -1.45
CA THR A 88 -5.39 -14.67 -1.57
C THR A 88 -6.54 -14.11 -0.75
N ILE A 89 -6.28 -13.69 0.51
CA ILE A 89 -7.27 -13.00 1.33
C ILE A 89 -7.75 -11.73 0.63
N ALA A 90 -6.83 -10.96 0.04
CA ALA A 90 -7.15 -9.71 -0.64
C ALA A 90 -7.99 -9.90 -1.91
N MET A 91 -7.75 -10.98 -2.65
CA MET A 91 -8.55 -11.35 -3.83
C MET A 91 -9.98 -11.75 -3.45
N LEU A 92 -10.16 -12.47 -2.34
CA LEU A 92 -11.45 -13.05 -1.94
C LEU A 92 -12.39 -12.05 -1.26
N GLY A 93 -11.88 -11.07 -0.53
CA GLY A 93 -12.70 -10.24 0.36
C GLY A 93 -12.08 -8.89 0.68
N PRO A 94 -12.78 -8.02 1.43
CA PRO A 94 -13.52 -8.39 2.64
C PRO A 94 -15.02 -8.56 2.48
N LYS A 95 -15.64 -7.98 1.44
CA LYS A 95 -17.09 -8.05 1.21
C LYS A 95 -17.45 -8.80 -0.06
N LYS A 96 -16.71 -8.55 -1.13
CA LYS A 96 -16.85 -9.17 -2.45
C LYS A 96 -15.49 -9.65 -2.94
N ASN A 97 -15.51 -10.68 -3.78
CA ASN A 97 -14.31 -11.06 -4.51
C ASN A 97 -14.00 -10.04 -5.61
N PHE A 98 -12.76 -10.05 -6.08
CA PHE A 98 -12.22 -9.10 -7.05
C PHE A 98 -13.12 -8.91 -8.29
N LEU A 99 -13.52 -10.00 -8.96
CA LEU A 99 -14.34 -9.93 -10.18
C LEU A 99 -15.73 -9.31 -9.92
N LYS A 100 -16.37 -9.67 -8.80
CA LYS A 100 -17.68 -9.10 -8.40
C LYS A 100 -17.58 -7.64 -7.99
N SER A 101 -16.41 -7.16 -7.60
CA SER A 101 -16.18 -5.75 -7.27
C SER A 101 -15.99 -4.86 -8.51
N LEU A 102 -15.45 -5.40 -9.61
CA LEU A 102 -15.28 -4.65 -10.85
C LEU A 102 -16.55 -4.55 -11.68
N SER A 103 -17.40 -5.59 -11.66
CA SER A 103 -18.62 -5.63 -12.48
C SER A 103 -19.54 -4.40 -12.32
N PRO A 104 -19.94 -3.97 -11.11
CA PRO A 104 -20.82 -2.81 -10.93
C PRO A 104 -20.20 -1.48 -11.40
N LEU A 105 -18.87 -1.37 -11.35
CA LEU A 105 -18.17 -0.19 -11.83
C LEU A 105 -18.23 -0.09 -13.35
N MET A 106 -18.13 -1.24 -14.04
CA MET A 106 -18.18 -1.33 -15.50
C MET A 106 -19.59 -1.23 -16.08
N THR A 107 -20.63 -1.62 -15.33
CA THR A 107 -22.00 -1.70 -15.85
C THR A 107 -22.92 -0.59 -15.37
N GLU A 108 -22.74 -0.14 -14.12
CA GLU A 108 -23.68 0.77 -13.45
C GLU A 108 -23.05 2.10 -13.05
N GLY A 109 -21.74 2.25 -13.20
CA GLY A 109 -20.99 3.41 -12.68
C GLY A 109 -21.05 3.49 -11.15
N LYS A 110 -21.39 2.39 -10.47
CA LYS A 110 -21.46 2.32 -9.01
C LYS A 110 -20.08 2.01 -8.44
N TYR A 111 -19.54 2.98 -7.73
CA TYR A 111 -18.17 2.93 -7.22
C TYR A 111 -18.16 2.62 -5.71
N ASP A 112 -18.16 1.33 -5.36
CA ASP A 112 -17.93 0.88 -3.99
C ASP A 112 -16.49 0.42 -3.80
N LEU A 113 -15.64 1.41 -3.49
CA LEU A 113 -14.20 1.24 -3.30
C LEU A 113 -13.80 0.35 -2.13
N ASN A 114 -14.70 0.10 -1.18
CA ASN A 114 -14.39 -0.65 0.03
C ASN A 114 -14.86 -2.10 -0.06
N SER A 115 -15.35 -2.51 -1.24
CA SER A 115 -15.92 -3.84 -1.43
C SER A 115 -14.89 -4.96 -1.51
N ASN A 116 -13.66 -4.67 -1.95
CA ASN A 116 -12.58 -5.64 -2.10
C ASN A 116 -11.21 -5.02 -1.77
N TYR A 117 -10.36 -5.79 -1.07
CA TYR A 117 -9.04 -5.32 -0.67
C TYR A 117 -8.13 -5.08 -1.88
N LEU A 118 -8.11 -5.98 -2.85
CA LEU A 118 -7.22 -5.88 -4.00
C LEU A 118 -7.50 -4.64 -4.86
N VAL A 119 -8.77 -4.30 -5.10
CA VAL A 119 -9.13 -3.03 -5.76
C VAL A 119 -8.63 -1.82 -4.97
N SER A 120 -8.72 -1.87 -3.63
CA SER A 120 -8.20 -0.81 -2.76
C SER A 120 -6.68 -0.72 -2.81
N ILE A 121 -6.00 -1.87 -2.82
CA ILE A 121 -4.54 -1.98 -2.90
C ILE A 121 -4.04 -1.36 -4.20
N VAL A 122 -4.53 -1.80 -5.35
CA VAL A 122 -4.09 -1.28 -6.65
C VAL A 122 -4.34 0.23 -6.75
N LYS A 123 -5.51 0.70 -6.32
CA LYS A 123 -5.84 2.13 -6.29
C LYS A 123 -4.83 2.94 -5.47
N TRP A 124 -4.61 2.56 -4.22
CA TRP A 124 -3.74 3.32 -3.32
C TRP A 124 -2.26 3.19 -3.69
N PHE A 125 -1.84 2.02 -4.17
CA PHE A 125 -0.52 1.80 -4.74
C PHE A 125 -0.28 2.73 -5.94
N SER A 126 -1.19 2.78 -6.92
CA SER A 126 -1.03 3.67 -8.08
C SER A 126 -1.06 5.17 -7.69
N ILE A 127 -1.88 5.56 -6.71
CA ILE A 127 -1.85 6.93 -6.15
C ILE A 127 -0.50 7.25 -5.52
N LEU A 128 0.05 6.31 -4.74
CA LEU A 128 1.35 6.46 -4.10
C LEU A 128 2.45 6.65 -5.15
N ILE A 129 2.45 5.88 -6.24
CA ILE A 129 3.40 6.04 -7.34
C ILE A 129 3.31 7.44 -7.97
N VAL A 130 2.11 7.94 -8.27
CA VAL A 130 1.94 9.30 -8.81
C VAL A 130 2.49 10.37 -7.87
N ILE A 131 2.18 10.27 -6.57
CA ILE A 131 2.66 11.21 -5.57
C ILE A 131 4.19 11.12 -5.43
N SER A 132 4.73 9.91 -5.44
CA SER A 132 6.16 9.65 -5.37
C SER A 132 6.92 10.31 -6.52
N ILE A 133 6.47 10.09 -7.77
CA ILE A 133 7.09 10.67 -8.96
C ILE A 133 7.00 12.19 -8.94
N LEU A 134 5.85 12.74 -8.52
CA LEU A 134 5.68 14.19 -8.41
C LEU A 134 6.64 14.80 -7.39
N ILE A 135 6.79 14.14 -6.23
CA ILE A 135 7.73 14.58 -5.19
C ILE A 135 9.16 14.55 -5.73
N ASP A 136 9.57 13.45 -6.34
CA ASP A 136 10.92 13.27 -6.85
C ASP A 136 11.25 14.31 -7.94
N PHE A 137 10.33 14.51 -8.90
CA PHE A 137 10.44 15.55 -9.92
C PHE A 137 10.65 16.96 -9.32
N ILE A 138 9.92 17.30 -8.25
CA ILE A 138 10.07 18.59 -7.56
C ILE A 138 11.43 18.65 -6.84
N GLN A 139 11.83 17.59 -6.14
CA GLN A 139 13.08 17.56 -5.36
C GLN A 139 14.32 17.61 -6.25
N GLU A 140 14.33 16.87 -7.35
CA GLU A 140 15.40 16.93 -8.35
C GLU A 140 15.54 18.33 -8.95
N SER A 141 14.42 19.03 -9.20
CA SER A 141 14.43 20.40 -9.75
C SER A 141 15.14 21.43 -8.85
N VAL A 142 15.25 21.13 -7.56
CA VAL A 142 15.94 21.96 -6.55
C VAL A 142 17.24 21.33 -6.05
N GLY A 143 17.73 20.28 -6.72
CA GLY A 143 19.02 19.65 -6.43
C GLY A 143 19.03 18.74 -5.20
N VAL A 144 17.89 18.13 -4.85
CA VAL A 144 17.76 17.19 -3.72
C VAL A 144 17.46 15.79 -4.28
N PRO A 145 18.46 15.01 -4.71
CA PRO A 145 18.23 13.69 -5.30
C PRO A 145 17.82 12.65 -4.26
N THR A 146 16.99 11.70 -4.68
CA THR A 146 16.58 10.53 -3.90
C THR A 146 17.41 9.31 -4.30
N GLU A 147 18.45 8.99 -3.54
CA GLU A 147 19.34 7.87 -3.87
C GLU A 147 19.20 6.76 -2.81
N PRO A 148 19.11 5.49 -3.25
CA PRO A 148 19.14 4.36 -2.34
C PRO A 148 20.49 4.23 -1.65
N PRO A 149 20.54 3.56 -0.48
CA PRO A 149 21.82 3.16 0.11
C PRO A 149 22.59 2.25 -0.86
N GLU A 150 23.92 2.31 -0.81
CA GLU A 150 24.78 1.44 -1.60
C GLU A 150 24.56 -0.02 -1.21
N ALA A 151 24.02 -0.83 -2.12
CA ALA A 151 23.82 -2.25 -1.90
C ALA A 151 25.16 -2.97 -1.82
N LYS A 152 25.48 -3.57 -0.68
CA LYS A 152 26.64 -4.47 -0.56
C LYS A 152 26.47 -5.73 -1.41
N ASN A 153 25.23 -6.17 -1.60
CA ASN A 153 24.84 -7.31 -2.39
C ASN A 153 23.39 -7.14 -2.86
N LEU A 154 23.14 -7.37 -4.14
CA LEU A 154 21.86 -7.23 -4.83
C LEU A 154 20.86 -8.29 -4.34
N LEU A 155 21.27 -9.55 -4.16
CA LEU A 155 20.35 -10.58 -3.68
C LEU A 155 19.89 -10.30 -2.24
N LEU A 156 20.79 -9.85 -1.36
CA LEU A 156 20.44 -9.38 -0.02
C LEU A 156 19.54 -8.14 -0.08
N GLN A 157 19.83 -7.15 -0.94
CA GLN A 157 18.94 -6.00 -1.12
C GLN A 157 17.54 -6.44 -1.56
N PHE A 158 17.42 -7.38 -2.50
CA PHE A 158 16.13 -7.90 -2.93
C PHE A 158 15.39 -8.61 -1.79
N PHE A 159 16.12 -9.37 -0.97
CA PHE A 159 15.59 -10.01 0.22
C PHE A 159 15.09 -8.97 1.24
N ASP A 160 15.87 -7.93 1.53
CA ASP A 160 15.51 -6.88 2.50
C ASP A 160 14.25 -6.13 2.07
N VAL A 161 14.16 -5.72 0.81
CA VAL A 161 12.94 -5.06 0.30
C VAL A 161 11.74 -6.02 0.30
N THR A 162 11.96 -7.33 0.22
CA THR A 162 10.91 -8.35 0.31
C THR A 162 10.36 -8.48 1.74
N THR A 163 11.23 -8.46 2.75
CA THR A 163 10.84 -8.66 4.16
C THR A 163 10.33 -7.37 4.82
N ALA A 164 10.85 -6.21 4.39
CA ALA A 164 10.54 -4.89 4.95
C ALA A 164 9.04 -4.59 5.11
N PRO A 165 8.14 -4.87 4.14
CA PRO A 165 6.72 -4.60 4.29
C PRO A 165 6.08 -5.26 5.51
N ILE A 166 6.47 -6.49 5.88
CA ILE A 166 5.88 -7.14 7.05
C ILE A 166 6.37 -6.45 8.33
N ILE A 167 7.68 -6.24 8.43
CA ILE A 167 8.32 -5.70 9.63
C ILE A 167 7.86 -4.25 9.87
N GLU A 168 7.92 -3.42 8.84
CA GLU A 168 7.59 -2.00 8.92
C GLU A 168 6.09 -1.77 9.11
N GLU A 169 5.21 -2.56 8.48
CA GLU A 169 3.78 -2.39 8.73
C GLU A 169 3.39 -2.84 10.14
N ILE A 170 4.00 -3.89 10.68
CA ILE A 170 3.80 -4.27 12.09
C ILE A 170 4.29 -3.14 13.01
N GLY A 171 5.51 -2.64 12.79
CA GLY A 171 6.09 -1.53 13.54
C GLY A 171 5.20 -0.27 13.54
N PHE A 172 4.99 0.30 12.36
CA PHE A 172 4.34 1.61 12.25
C PHE A 172 2.81 1.54 12.28
N ARG A 173 2.18 0.49 11.75
CA ARG A 173 0.71 0.46 11.62
C ARG A 173 0.11 -0.25 12.82
N VAL A 174 0.63 -1.41 13.22
CA VAL A 174 0.09 -2.12 14.38
C VAL A 174 0.48 -1.41 15.68
N PHE A 175 1.78 -1.18 15.93
CA PHE A 175 2.21 -0.60 17.21
C PHE A 175 2.02 0.92 17.30
N LEU A 176 2.36 1.70 16.26
CA LEU A 176 2.30 3.17 16.36
C LEU A 176 0.96 3.80 15.98
N ILE A 177 0.07 3.06 15.30
CA ILE A 177 -1.28 3.56 14.95
C ILE A 177 -2.37 2.70 15.62
N GLY A 178 -2.35 1.39 15.40
CA GLY A 178 -3.39 0.46 15.84
C GLY A 178 -3.56 0.42 17.35
N LEU A 179 -2.45 0.24 18.08
CA LEU A 179 -2.46 0.20 19.53
C LEU A 179 -2.95 1.53 20.14
N PRO A 180 -2.44 2.72 19.76
CA PRO A 180 -3.01 3.98 20.22
C PRO A 180 -4.50 4.15 19.89
N LEU A 181 -4.94 3.79 18.68
CA LEU A 181 -6.37 3.85 18.33
C LEU A 181 -7.21 2.92 19.21
N PHE A 182 -6.74 1.71 19.48
CA PHE A 182 -7.41 0.79 20.39
C PHE A 182 -7.51 1.37 21.81
N LEU A 183 -6.42 1.91 22.35
CA LEU A 183 -6.40 2.51 23.69
C LEU A 183 -7.35 3.70 23.83
N VAL A 184 -7.52 4.49 22.77
CA VAL A 184 -8.39 5.68 22.78
C VAL A 184 -9.87 5.32 22.55
N TYR A 185 -10.16 4.37 21.66
CA TYR A 185 -11.53 4.13 21.17
C TYR A 185 -12.14 2.80 21.60
N SER A 186 -11.38 1.90 22.24
CA SER A 186 -11.94 0.64 22.73
C SER A 186 -12.65 0.85 24.06
N HIS A 187 -13.93 0.47 24.11
CA HIS A 187 -14.74 0.45 25.32
C HIS A 187 -14.86 -0.96 25.92
N LYS A 188 -14.10 -1.95 25.40
CA LYS A 188 -14.20 -3.36 25.78
C LYS A 188 -12.82 -3.96 26.04
N ALA A 189 -12.62 -4.50 27.24
CA ALA A 189 -11.41 -5.25 27.60
C ALA A 189 -11.54 -6.72 27.15
N SER A 190 -11.39 -6.97 25.85
CA SER A 190 -11.38 -8.32 25.29
C SER A 190 -10.18 -8.51 24.36
N PHE A 191 -9.42 -9.58 24.57
CA PHE A 191 -8.27 -9.92 23.74
C PHE A 191 -8.64 -10.15 22.26
N LEU A 192 -9.82 -10.73 21.99
CA LEU A 192 -10.28 -10.92 20.62
C LEU A 192 -10.65 -9.59 19.96
N VAL A 193 -11.28 -8.66 20.70
CA VAL A 193 -11.57 -7.31 20.20
C VAL A 193 -10.26 -6.57 19.92
N PHE A 194 -9.28 -6.69 20.82
CA PHE A 194 -7.94 -6.14 20.62
C PHE A 194 -7.32 -6.61 19.30
N LEU A 195 -7.21 -7.91 19.06
CA LEU A 195 -6.63 -8.43 17.82
C LEU A 195 -7.43 -8.00 16.57
N LYS A 196 -8.76 -8.00 16.64
CA LYS A 196 -9.60 -7.56 15.53
C LYS A 196 -9.45 -6.06 15.23
N SER A 197 -9.32 -5.23 16.26
CA SER A 197 -9.06 -3.80 16.12
C SER A 197 -7.70 -3.50 15.52
N LEU A 198 -6.66 -4.28 15.85
CA LEU A 198 -5.36 -4.19 15.20
C LEU A 198 -5.39 -4.71 13.75
N TRP A 199 -6.25 -5.69 13.45
CA TRP A 199 -6.40 -6.19 12.09
C TRP A 199 -7.13 -5.20 11.18
N ASN A 200 -8.21 -4.58 11.68
CA ASN A 200 -8.98 -3.58 10.96
C ASN A 200 -9.60 -2.59 11.96
N PRO A 201 -9.01 -1.39 12.11
CA PRO A 201 -9.45 -0.42 13.10
C PRO A 201 -10.88 0.09 12.87
N THR A 202 -11.24 0.52 11.66
CA THR A 202 -12.56 1.16 11.42
C THR A 202 -13.72 0.16 11.54
N GLU A 203 -13.52 -1.11 11.21
CA GLU A 203 -14.57 -2.13 11.33
C GLU A 203 -14.81 -2.59 12.78
N ASN A 204 -13.84 -2.39 13.68
CA ASN A 204 -13.89 -2.93 15.06
C ASN A 204 -13.81 -1.86 16.16
N LEU A 205 -13.51 -0.60 15.82
CA LEU A 205 -13.49 0.54 16.73
C LEU A 205 -14.49 1.59 16.26
N HIS A 206 -15.27 2.14 17.20
CA HIS A 206 -16.15 3.26 16.92
C HIS A 206 -15.35 4.57 16.95
N ILE A 207 -14.70 4.89 15.84
CA ILE A 207 -13.88 6.10 15.72
C ILE A 207 -14.79 7.29 15.40
N PHE A 208 -15.31 7.95 16.44
CA PHE A 208 -16.19 9.11 16.31
C PHE A 208 -15.43 10.38 15.89
N GLU A 209 -14.16 10.52 16.30
CA GLU A 209 -13.32 11.69 16.02
C GLU A 209 -12.22 11.38 14.99
N THR A 210 -12.61 11.31 13.71
CA THR A 210 -11.68 11.03 12.60
C THR A 210 -10.47 11.98 12.58
N LYS A 211 -10.61 13.22 13.05
CA LYS A 211 -9.53 14.21 13.12
C LYS A 211 -8.35 13.75 13.98
N LYS A 212 -8.60 13.16 15.17
CA LYS A 212 -7.54 12.66 16.05
C LYS A 212 -6.77 11.52 15.39
N ALA A 213 -7.48 10.60 14.73
CA ALA A 213 -6.86 9.51 13.98
C ALA A 213 -5.99 10.03 12.82
N LEU A 214 -6.46 11.05 12.09
CA LEU A 214 -5.69 11.68 11.01
C LEU A 214 -4.42 12.37 11.52
N ILE A 215 -4.49 13.10 12.64
CA ILE A 215 -3.31 13.73 13.24
C ILE A 215 -2.27 12.67 13.63
N LEU A 216 -2.71 11.57 14.25
CA LEU A 216 -1.84 10.45 14.57
C LEU A 216 -1.17 9.86 13.32
N ILE A 217 -1.94 9.61 12.25
CA ILE A 217 -1.40 9.11 10.97
C ILE A 217 -0.36 10.06 10.39
N ILE A 218 -0.60 11.38 10.44
CA ILE A 218 0.36 12.37 9.93
C ILE A 218 1.65 12.34 10.73
N LEU A 219 1.58 12.33 12.06
CA LEU A 219 2.75 12.28 12.93
C LEU A 219 3.56 11.00 12.72
N VAL A 220 2.90 9.84 12.66
CA VAL A 220 3.55 8.55 12.43
C VAL A 220 4.12 8.48 11.01
N GLY A 221 3.44 9.04 10.01
CA GLY A 221 3.94 9.11 8.63
C GLY A 221 5.20 9.97 8.51
N ILE A 222 5.26 11.13 9.17
CA ILE A 222 6.49 11.95 9.24
C ILE A 222 7.61 11.16 9.93
N PHE A 223 7.30 10.46 11.02
CA PHE A 223 8.28 9.61 11.71
C PHE A 223 8.77 8.45 10.82
N PHE A 224 7.90 7.87 10.01
CA PHE A 224 8.25 6.85 9.02
C PHE A 224 9.25 7.40 7.99
N GLY A 225 9.04 8.62 7.48
CA GLY A 225 10.00 9.27 6.59
C GLY A 225 11.32 9.61 7.27
N ALA A 226 11.30 10.01 8.55
CA ALA A 226 12.50 10.23 9.34
C ALA A 226 13.30 8.93 9.56
N ALA A 227 12.63 7.80 9.79
CA ALA A 227 13.31 6.51 9.96
C ALA A 227 14.15 6.16 8.72
N HIS A 228 13.63 6.39 7.51
CA HIS A 228 14.32 6.10 6.25
C HIS A 228 15.61 6.88 6.00
N ILE A 229 15.85 7.97 6.73
CA ILE A 229 17.07 8.78 6.64
C ILE A 229 18.00 8.61 7.85
N PHE A 230 17.56 7.96 8.94
CA PHE A 230 18.32 7.85 10.19
C PHE A 230 18.62 6.41 10.63
N SER A 231 17.90 5.40 10.13
CA SER A 231 18.09 4.01 10.56
C SER A 231 19.00 3.21 9.62
N GLY A 232 19.87 2.38 10.20
CA GLY A 232 20.60 1.34 9.48
C GLY A 232 21.49 1.89 8.37
N GLU A 233 21.22 1.48 7.13
CA GLU A 233 21.82 2.01 5.90
C GLU A 233 20.89 3.09 5.31
N PRO A 234 21.09 4.37 5.67
CA PRO A 234 20.10 5.40 5.40
C PRO A 234 20.08 5.78 3.92
N TRP A 235 18.89 6.14 3.44
CA TRP A 235 18.74 6.83 2.16
C TRP A 235 19.27 8.27 2.25
N THR A 236 19.47 8.90 1.09
CA THR A 236 19.73 10.35 1.06
C THR A 236 18.56 11.15 1.62
N GLY A 237 18.83 12.41 1.99
CA GLY A 237 17.80 13.32 2.51
C GLY A 237 16.60 13.53 1.56
N GLY A 238 16.78 13.29 0.25
CA GLY A 238 15.69 13.32 -0.73
C GLY A 238 14.55 12.35 -0.40
N LYS A 239 14.87 11.19 0.20
CA LYS A 239 13.87 10.17 0.52
C LYS A 239 12.83 10.61 1.54
N PHE A 240 13.16 11.58 2.41
CA PHE A 240 12.30 11.96 3.53
C PHE A 240 10.87 12.32 3.11
N ALA A 241 10.71 13.15 2.07
CA ALA A 241 9.39 13.62 1.64
C ALA A 241 8.57 12.47 1.02
N GLN A 242 9.19 11.69 0.14
CA GLN A 242 8.57 10.52 -0.50
C GLN A 242 8.14 9.47 0.54
N ALA A 243 9.04 9.12 1.46
CA ALA A 243 8.76 8.15 2.51
C ALA A 243 7.69 8.67 3.48
N SER A 244 7.73 9.95 3.87
CA SER A 244 6.69 10.55 4.71
C SER A 244 5.31 10.48 4.06
N ALA A 245 5.21 10.84 2.77
CA ALA A 245 3.97 10.76 2.02
C ALA A 245 3.44 9.32 1.93
N SER A 246 4.33 8.36 1.65
CA SER A 246 4.02 6.93 1.67
C SER A 246 3.50 6.48 3.04
N GLY A 247 4.18 6.85 4.13
CA GLY A 247 3.77 6.53 5.50
C GLY A 247 2.38 7.05 5.86
N ILE A 248 2.05 8.27 5.43
CA ILE A 248 0.71 8.87 5.62
C ILE A 248 -0.35 8.09 4.83
N ILE A 249 -0.08 7.79 3.55
CA ILE A 249 -1.00 7.03 2.69
C ILE A 249 -1.23 5.64 3.27
N LEU A 250 -0.19 4.92 3.64
CA LEU A 250 -0.25 3.59 4.23
C LEU A 250 -0.97 3.61 5.59
N GLY A 251 -0.76 4.63 6.42
CA GLY A 251 -1.52 4.81 7.66
C GLY A 251 -3.02 5.03 7.42
N TRP A 252 -3.37 5.78 6.37
CA TRP A 252 -4.76 5.94 5.94
C TRP A 252 -5.34 4.62 5.37
N VAL A 253 -4.57 3.89 4.56
CA VAL A 253 -4.95 2.57 4.04
C VAL A 253 -5.21 1.61 5.20
N TYR A 254 -4.31 1.56 6.18
CA TYR A 254 -4.47 0.75 7.38
C TYR A 254 -5.75 1.09 8.14
N LEU A 255 -6.01 2.38 8.37
CA LEU A 255 -7.21 2.83 9.08
C LEU A 255 -8.50 2.39 8.36
N LYS A 256 -8.58 2.56 7.03
CA LYS A 256 -9.81 2.36 6.25
C LYS A 256 -9.98 0.96 5.68
N HIS A 257 -8.90 0.26 5.39
CA HIS A 257 -8.88 -1.01 4.69
C HIS A 257 -8.18 -2.12 5.50
N GLY A 258 -7.61 -1.82 6.66
CA GLY A 258 -6.98 -2.80 7.54
C GLY A 258 -5.56 -3.18 7.16
N LEU A 259 -4.98 -4.06 7.98
CA LEU A 259 -3.56 -4.42 7.94
C LEU A 259 -3.16 -5.10 6.62
N VAL A 260 -4.00 -6.01 6.11
CA VAL A 260 -3.74 -6.73 4.85
C VAL A 260 -3.53 -5.76 3.69
N SER A 261 -4.38 -4.73 3.57
CA SER A 261 -4.24 -3.74 2.50
C SER A 261 -3.00 -2.88 2.67
N ALA A 262 -2.64 -2.49 3.89
CA ALA A 262 -1.43 -1.71 4.13
C ALA A 262 -0.16 -2.50 3.76
N ILE A 263 -0.06 -3.76 4.23
CA ILE A 263 1.04 -4.67 3.89
C ILE A 263 1.14 -4.87 2.38
N LEU A 264 0.02 -5.10 1.69
CA LEU A 264 0.08 -5.37 0.26
C LEU A 264 0.33 -4.12 -0.59
N VAL A 265 -0.06 -2.92 -0.16
CA VAL A 265 0.34 -1.68 -0.84
C VAL A 265 1.86 -1.48 -0.71
N HIS A 266 2.43 -1.71 0.48
CA HIS A 266 3.88 -1.60 0.69
C HIS A 266 4.64 -2.73 -0.04
N TRP A 267 4.16 -3.97 0.01
CA TRP A 267 4.68 -5.06 -0.82
C TRP A 267 4.67 -4.70 -2.31
N SER A 268 3.66 -3.94 -2.76
CA SER A 268 3.59 -3.48 -4.14
C SER A 268 4.69 -2.48 -4.49
N THR A 269 5.08 -1.59 -3.57
CA THR A 269 6.19 -0.65 -3.82
C THR A 269 7.56 -1.32 -3.75
N ASN A 270 7.63 -2.48 -3.11
CA ASN A 270 8.86 -3.22 -2.91
C ASN A 270 8.88 -4.46 -3.80
N TYR A 271 8.63 -5.65 -3.23
CA TYR A 271 8.70 -6.93 -3.91
C TYR A 271 8.11 -6.93 -5.33
N PHE A 272 6.90 -6.39 -5.53
CA PHE A 272 6.27 -6.39 -6.85
C PHE A 272 7.11 -5.67 -7.91
N ILE A 273 7.48 -4.41 -7.67
CA ILE A 273 8.30 -3.63 -8.62
C ILE A 273 9.70 -4.25 -8.74
N PHE A 274 10.35 -4.52 -7.61
CA PHE A 274 11.73 -5.01 -7.59
C PHE A 274 11.88 -6.39 -8.23
N SER A 275 10.87 -7.26 -8.15
CA SER A 275 10.90 -8.57 -8.83
C SER A 275 11.11 -8.40 -10.32
N TYR A 276 10.42 -7.45 -10.95
CA TYR A 276 10.56 -7.18 -12.38
C TYR A 276 11.88 -6.49 -12.73
N ILE A 277 12.32 -5.53 -11.92
CA ILE A 277 13.59 -4.83 -12.14
C ILE A 277 14.75 -5.81 -12.12
N TYR A 278 14.80 -6.66 -11.09
CA TYR A 278 15.86 -7.64 -10.92
C TYR A 278 15.78 -8.71 -12.01
N PHE A 279 14.58 -9.22 -12.31
CA PHE A 279 14.43 -10.15 -13.42
C PHE A 279 14.92 -9.56 -14.76
N LEU A 280 14.59 -8.30 -15.06
CA LEU A 280 15.04 -7.64 -16.28
C LEU A 280 16.56 -7.42 -16.30
N ALA A 281 17.15 -7.07 -15.17
CA ALA A 281 18.60 -6.92 -15.06
C ALA A 281 19.32 -8.24 -15.35
N ASP A 282 18.84 -9.35 -14.77
CA ASP A 282 19.40 -10.68 -14.96
C ASP A 282 19.30 -11.16 -16.42
N ILE A 283 18.09 -11.23 -16.97
CA ILE A 283 17.87 -11.83 -18.29
C ILE A 283 18.48 -11.03 -19.45
N ASN A 284 18.76 -9.73 -19.23
CA ASN A 284 19.38 -8.87 -20.23
C ASN A 284 20.86 -8.59 -19.93
N GLU A 285 21.41 -9.14 -18.85
CA GLU A 285 22.79 -8.90 -18.40
C GLU A 285 23.12 -7.40 -18.29
N ILE A 286 22.19 -6.61 -17.74
CA ILE A 286 22.34 -5.16 -17.55
C ILE A 286 22.37 -4.80 -16.06
N SER A 287 22.92 -3.64 -15.72
CA SER A 287 22.85 -3.12 -14.34
C SER A 287 21.41 -2.88 -13.90
N ILE A 288 21.18 -2.90 -12.58
CA ILE A 288 19.89 -2.57 -11.97
C ILE A 288 19.44 -1.15 -12.38
N GLN A 289 20.35 -0.17 -12.38
CA GLN A 289 20.08 1.19 -12.86
C GLN A 289 19.59 1.20 -14.32
N ASN A 290 20.21 0.42 -15.20
CA ASN A 290 19.76 0.33 -16.59
C ASN A 290 18.40 -0.38 -16.70
N ALA A 291 18.12 -1.37 -15.85
CA ALA A 291 16.82 -2.04 -15.80
C ALA A 291 15.68 -1.10 -15.37
N PHE A 292 15.94 -0.10 -14.52
CA PHE A 292 14.98 0.96 -14.22
C PHE A 292 14.61 1.80 -15.45
N SER A 293 15.55 2.02 -16.36
CA SER A 293 15.31 2.75 -17.62
C SER A 293 14.80 1.88 -18.78
N HIS A 294 14.64 0.57 -18.56
CA HIS A 294 14.25 -0.38 -19.60
C HIS A 294 12.82 -0.12 -20.11
N SER A 295 12.57 -0.38 -21.40
CA SER A 295 11.28 -0.08 -22.06
C SER A 295 10.07 -0.74 -21.39
N LEU A 296 10.24 -1.97 -20.88
CA LEU A 296 9.20 -2.66 -20.11
C LEU A 296 8.91 -1.95 -18.78
N THR A 297 9.94 -1.54 -18.06
CA THR A 297 9.81 -0.78 -16.80
C THR A 297 9.09 0.55 -17.04
N ASN A 298 9.48 1.29 -18.08
CA ASN A 298 8.81 2.54 -18.46
C ASN A 298 7.33 2.30 -18.79
N THR A 299 7.01 1.18 -19.45
CA THR A 299 5.62 0.81 -19.75
C THR A 299 4.84 0.52 -18.46
N PHE A 300 5.42 -0.20 -17.52
CA PHE A 300 4.81 -0.44 -16.20
C PHE A 300 4.59 0.85 -15.43
N GLU A 301 5.57 1.75 -15.42
CA GLU A 301 5.44 3.06 -14.78
C GLU A 301 4.28 3.87 -15.38
N ILE A 302 4.20 3.96 -16.72
CA ILE A 302 3.11 4.64 -17.42
C ILE A 302 1.74 4.04 -17.05
N LEU A 303 1.62 2.70 -17.01
CA LEU A 303 0.38 2.04 -16.60
C LEU A 303 -0.01 2.40 -15.17
N LEU A 304 0.95 2.46 -14.24
CA LEU A 304 0.72 2.85 -12.85
C LEU A 304 0.37 4.33 -12.71
N ILE A 305 1.01 5.22 -13.47
CA ILE A 305 0.67 6.65 -13.51
C ILE A 305 -0.76 6.85 -14.00
N ILE A 306 -1.14 6.25 -15.14
CA ILE A 306 -2.50 6.38 -15.69
C ILE A 306 -3.52 5.83 -14.70
N SER A 307 -3.25 4.67 -14.10
CA SER A 307 -4.09 4.08 -13.05
C SER A 307 -4.23 5.02 -11.83
N GLY A 308 -3.16 5.67 -11.42
CA GLY A 308 -3.14 6.61 -10.29
C GLY A 308 -3.93 7.87 -10.59
N VAL A 309 -3.76 8.46 -11.77
CA VAL A 309 -4.53 9.63 -12.21
C VAL A 309 -6.03 9.31 -12.29
N LEU A 310 -6.40 8.16 -12.86
CA LEU A 310 -7.80 7.72 -12.88
C LEU A 310 -8.36 7.47 -11.47
N SER A 311 -7.56 6.89 -10.58
CA SER A 311 -7.92 6.68 -9.18
C SER A 311 -8.20 7.99 -8.46
N ILE A 312 -7.33 9.00 -8.63
CA ILE A 312 -7.52 10.35 -8.08
C ILE A 312 -8.79 10.97 -8.66
N GLY A 313 -8.98 10.89 -9.98
CA GLY A 313 -10.17 11.40 -10.65
C GLY A 313 -11.46 10.79 -10.12
N LEU A 314 -11.50 9.47 -9.94
CA LEU A 314 -12.65 8.76 -9.36
C LEU A 314 -12.92 9.16 -7.90
N LEU A 315 -11.88 9.32 -7.08
CA LEU A 315 -12.01 9.80 -5.70
C LEU A 315 -12.59 11.22 -5.66
N LEU A 316 -12.10 12.13 -6.50
CA LEU A 316 -12.57 13.50 -6.59
C LEU A 316 -14.03 13.57 -7.07
N LEU A 317 -14.39 12.84 -8.12
CA LEU A 317 -15.78 12.78 -8.61
C LEU A 317 -16.73 12.24 -7.54
N ASN A 318 -16.33 11.18 -6.84
CA ASN A 318 -17.16 10.61 -5.78
C ASN A 318 -17.37 11.60 -4.61
N TYR A 319 -16.30 12.31 -4.21
CA TYR A 319 -16.38 13.35 -3.19
C TYR A 319 -17.31 14.51 -3.59
N LEU A 320 -17.17 15.00 -4.84
CA LEU A 320 -18.01 16.09 -5.36
C LEU A 320 -19.49 15.68 -5.46
N ASN A 321 -19.77 14.44 -5.88
CA ASN A 321 -21.12 13.90 -5.95
C ASN A 321 -21.76 13.81 -4.57
N LYS A 322 -21.05 13.26 -3.58
CA LYS A 322 -21.54 13.18 -2.20
C LYS A 322 -21.85 14.56 -1.61
N LYS A 323 -20.97 15.55 -1.84
CA LYS A 323 -21.21 16.93 -1.39
C LYS A 323 -22.42 17.58 -2.06
N LYS A 324 -22.70 17.24 -3.32
CA LYS A 324 -23.88 17.72 -4.04
C LYS A 324 -25.16 17.11 -3.46
N GLU A 325 -25.15 15.81 -3.14
CA GLU A 325 -26.26 15.11 -2.48
C GLU A 325 -26.54 15.72 -1.10
N GLU A 326 -25.53 15.89 -0.25
CA GLU A 326 -25.67 16.52 1.08
C GLU A 326 -26.27 17.93 0.99
N LYS A 327 -25.88 18.71 -0.04
CA LYS A 327 -26.41 20.06 -0.26
C LYS A 327 -27.89 20.01 -0.68
N ILE A 328 -28.28 19.07 -1.54
CA ILE A 328 -29.67 18.88 -1.96
C ILE A 328 -30.51 18.46 -0.76
N ASP A 329 -30.08 17.46 0.02
CA ASP A 329 -30.80 16.99 1.21
C ASP A 329 -30.98 18.12 2.24
N SER A 330 -29.93 18.92 2.49
CA SER A 330 -30.01 20.08 3.38
C SER A 330 -30.93 21.20 2.87
N SER A 331 -31.19 21.26 1.56
CA SER A 331 -32.09 22.25 0.94
C SER A 331 -33.54 21.76 0.84
N MET A 332 -33.75 20.44 0.93
CA MET A 332 -35.08 19.81 0.95
C MET A 332 -35.61 19.60 2.37
N SER A 333 -34.76 19.67 3.40
CA SER A 333 -35.19 19.78 4.80
C SER A 333 -35.68 21.21 5.10
N ASP A 334 -36.95 21.49 4.79
CA ASP A 334 -37.61 22.77 5.07
C ASP A 334 -37.69 23.03 6.60
N PRO A 335 -37.33 24.24 7.10
CA PRO A 335 -37.56 24.61 8.50
C PRO A 335 -39.02 24.52 8.97
N GLN A 336 -40.00 24.50 8.05
CA GLN A 336 -41.43 24.48 8.40
C GLN A 336 -41.89 23.18 9.10
N GLU A 337 -41.26 22.02 8.85
CA GLU A 337 -41.67 20.75 9.48
C GLU A 337 -41.25 20.64 10.98
N LYS A 338 -40.43 21.58 11.48
CA LYS A 338 -40.09 21.69 12.91
C LYS A 338 -41.02 22.59 13.72
N LEU A 339 -41.86 23.39 13.08
CA LEU A 339 -42.80 24.29 13.76
C LEU A 339 -44.19 23.66 13.93
N ASP A 340 -44.58 22.71 13.07
CA ASP A 340 -45.90 22.05 13.14
C ASP A 340 -46.00 20.97 14.25
N ASN A 341 -44.94 20.73 15.03
CA ASN A 341 -44.95 19.82 16.19
C ASN A 341 -45.02 20.55 17.55
N PHE A 342 -45.28 21.86 17.58
CA PHE A 342 -45.40 22.63 18.83
C PHE A 342 -46.81 23.14 19.16
N ASP A 343 -47.82 22.90 18.32
CA ASP A 343 -49.21 23.25 18.63
C ASP A 343 -50.14 22.04 18.54
N VAL A 344 -50.28 21.32 19.65
CA VAL A 344 -51.50 20.57 19.95
C VAL A 344 -51.88 20.87 21.42
N PRO A 345 -53.11 21.32 21.69
CA PRO A 345 -53.55 21.90 22.97
C PRO A 345 -53.63 20.92 24.14
#